data_AF-A0A251XMB3-F1
#
_entry.id   AF-A0A251XMB3-F1
#
_cell.length_a   1.000
_cell.length_b   1.000
_cell.length_c   1.000
_cell.angle_alpha   90.00
_cell.angle_beta   90.00
_cell.angle_gamma   90.00
#
_symmetry.space_group_name_H-M   'P 1'
#
loop_
_entity.id
_entity.type
_entity.pdbx_description
1 polymer ?
#
loop_
_entity_poly.entity_id
_entity_poly.type
_entity_poly.pdbx_seq_one_letter_code
_entity_poly.pdbx_strand_id
1 'polypeptide(L)'
;MAFQGEILSVTEMIRLAELAPPAPRSSAGVLHTAVGAAHDAAELVDAGEPATAGWRFGVLQALDDYTSTCLRGGTELGAQVFTEPPAPTGSVELDAAFAALADYLAERDGWAAPLWIHDAWRTVKPGQWWASTPNIYRQIALEESPRAFRDRGIWITLSGLARA
;
A
#
# COMPACT_ATOMS: atom_id res chain seq x y z
N MET A 1 -12.31 38.68 20.04
CA MET A 1 -11.44 37.78 20.84
C MET A 1 -10.17 37.58 20.02
N ALA A 2 -9.03 38.11 20.45
CA ALA A 2 -7.75 37.94 19.75
C ALA A 2 -7.00 36.75 20.34
N PHE A 3 -6.45 35.87 19.50
CA PHE A 3 -5.61 34.76 19.93
C PHE A 3 -4.39 35.31 20.68
N GLN A 4 -4.18 34.89 21.93
CA GLN A 4 -3.06 35.32 22.79
C GLN A 4 -1.91 34.30 22.85
N GLY A 5 -1.91 33.28 21.99
CA GLY A 5 -0.83 32.31 21.93
C GLY A 5 0.36 32.80 21.10
N GLU A 6 1.52 32.21 21.35
CA GLU A 6 2.71 32.38 20.51
C GLU A 6 2.47 31.73 19.14
N ILE A 7 2.71 32.48 18.06
CA ILE A 7 2.65 31.95 16.69
C ILE A 7 4.03 31.41 16.36
N LEU A 8 4.17 30.09 16.36
CA LEU A 8 5.40 29.42 15.97
C LEU A 8 5.60 29.51 14.44
N SER A 9 6.85 29.58 14.02
CA SER A 9 7.19 29.40 12.60
C SER A 9 6.99 27.95 12.18
N VAL A 10 6.76 27.71 10.89
CA VAL A 10 6.64 26.34 10.33
C VAL A 10 7.87 25.50 10.67
N THR A 11 9.08 26.09 10.58
CA THR A 11 10.32 25.40 10.94
C THR A 11 10.35 24.97 12.41
N GLU A 12 9.89 25.83 13.31
CA GLU A 12 9.85 25.50 14.74
C GLU A 12 8.78 24.46 15.05
N MET A 13 7.64 24.49 14.35
CA MET A 13 6.61 23.46 14.45
C MET A 13 7.13 22.08 13.99
N ILE A 14 7.86 22.02 12.88
CA ILE A 14 8.45 20.77 12.37
C ILE A 14 9.46 20.24 13.38
N ARG A 15 10.36 21.09 13.87
CA ARG A 15 11.37 20.72 14.87
C ARG A 15 10.73 20.16 16.14
N LEU A 16 9.68 20.81 16.65
CA LEU A 16 8.96 20.35 17.83
C LEU A 16 8.23 19.02 17.58
N ALA A 17 7.69 18.80 16.38
CA ALA A 17 7.08 17.54 16.01
C ALA A 17 8.11 16.39 15.93
N GLU A 18 9.31 16.66 15.40
CA GLU A 18 10.40 15.68 15.35
C GLU A 18 10.95 15.30 16.74
N LEU A 19 10.92 16.24 17.68
CA LEU A 19 11.37 16.04 19.07
C LEU A 19 10.28 15.48 19.98
N ALA A 20 9.02 15.46 19.55
CA ALA A 20 7.91 14.96 20.35
C ALA A 20 8.09 13.45 20.60
N PRO A 21 7.81 12.97 21.84
CA PRO A 21 7.73 11.54 22.07
C PRO A 21 6.66 10.94 21.15
N PRO A 22 6.83 9.68 20.71
CA PRO A 22 5.84 9.04 19.86
C PRO A 22 4.47 9.11 20.51
N ALA A 23 3.46 9.50 19.72
CA ALA A 23 2.09 9.58 20.19
C ALA A 23 1.68 8.25 20.84
N PRO A 24 0.88 8.28 21.93
CA PRO A 24 0.41 7.06 22.55
C PRO A 24 -0.29 6.18 21.51
N ARG A 25 0.09 4.91 21.48
CA ARG A 25 -0.49 3.92 20.57
C ARG A 25 -2.01 3.87 20.78
N SER A 26 -2.77 4.05 19.71
CA SER A 26 -4.23 3.98 19.77
C SER A 26 -4.68 2.58 20.17
N SER A 27 -5.72 2.47 21.00
CA SER A 27 -6.37 1.19 21.34
C SER A 27 -7.28 0.68 20.24
N ALA A 28 -7.55 1.48 19.20
CA ALA A 28 -8.27 1.03 18.02
C ALA A 28 -7.39 0.05 17.23
N GLY A 29 -7.93 -1.13 16.92
CA GLY A 29 -7.27 -2.13 16.09
C GLY A 29 -7.15 -1.69 14.62
N VAL A 30 -7.24 -2.67 13.72
CA VAL A 30 -7.28 -2.38 12.28
C VAL A 30 -8.60 -1.68 11.92
N LEU A 31 -8.52 -0.52 11.28
CA LEU A 31 -9.69 0.25 10.82
C LEU A 31 -10.07 -0.10 9.38
N HIS A 32 -9.06 -0.31 8.53
CA HIS A 32 -9.19 -0.61 7.12
C HIS A 32 -8.30 -1.80 6.76
N THR A 33 -8.79 -2.67 5.89
CA THR A 33 -8.14 -3.93 5.51
C THR A 33 -7.92 -3.98 4.01
N ALA A 34 -7.02 -4.85 3.56
CA ALA A 34 -6.85 -5.17 2.15
C ALA A 34 -8.15 -5.71 1.50
N VAL A 35 -9.03 -6.36 2.28
CA VAL A 35 -10.36 -6.79 1.80
C VAL A 35 -11.21 -5.59 1.43
N GLY A 36 -11.28 -4.57 2.28
CA GLY A 36 -12.03 -3.33 2.00
C GLY A 36 -11.45 -2.60 0.80
N ALA A 37 -10.13 -2.41 0.76
CA ALA A 37 -9.46 -1.73 -0.35
C ALA A 37 -9.63 -2.47 -1.69
N ALA A 38 -9.64 -3.81 -1.68
CA ALA A 38 -9.90 -4.60 -2.88
C ALA A 38 -11.37 -4.55 -3.32
N HIS A 39 -12.30 -4.46 -2.37
CA HIS A 39 -13.71 -4.23 -2.67
C HIS A 39 -13.90 -2.90 -3.39
N ASP A 40 -13.32 -1.82 -2.87
CA ASP A 40 -13.39 -0.48 -3.51
C ASP A 40 -12.73 -0.49 -4.89
N ALA A 41 -11.63 -1.22 -5.06
CA ALA A 41 -11.01 -1.43 -6.37
C ALA A 41 -11.90 -2.23 -7.33
N ALA A 42 -12.63 -3.24 -6.83
CA ALA A 42 -13.57 -4.03 -7.62
C ALA A 42 -14.75 -3.18 -8.11
N GLU A 43 -15.26 -2.25 -7.29
CA GLU A 43 -16.30 -1.30 -7.72
C GLU A 43 -15.83 -0.42 -8.89
N LEU A 44 -14.56 0.00 -8.88
CA LEU A 44 -13.98 0.76 -10.00
C LEU A 44 -13.88 -0.10 -11.27
N VAL A 45 -13.47 -1.37 -11.14
CA VAL A 45 -13.42 -2.31 -12.27
C VAL A 45 -14.81 -2.55 -12.85
N ASP A 46 -15.82 -2.75 -12.00
CA ASP A 46 -17.21 -2.96 -12.43
C ASP A 46 -17.79 -1.72 -13.12
N ALA A 47 -17.39 -0.52 -12.68
CA ALA A 47 -17.72 0.75 -13.33
C ALA A 47 -16.99 0.96 -14.68
N GLY A 48 -16.09 0.06 -15.08
CA GLY A 48 -15.33 0.14 -16.32
C GLY A 48 -14.11 1.07 -16.26
N GLU A 49 -13.69 1.49 -15.06
CA GLU A 49 -12.47 2.27 -14.88
C GLU A 49 -11.22 1.42 -15.18
N PRO A 50 -10.13 2.03 -15.67
CA PRO A 50 -8.91 1.30 -15.94
C PRO A 50 -8.27 0.79 -14.64
N ALA A 51 -7.51 -0.30 -14.71
CA ALA A 51 -6.78 -0.86 -13.56
C ALA A 51 -5.85 0.15 -12.85
N THR A 52 -5.42 1.23 -13.51
CA THR A 52 -4.67 2.33 -12.87
C THR A 52 -5.48 3.08 -11.81
N ALA A 53 -6.81 3.14 -11.94
CA ALA A 53 -7.69 3.69 -10.92
C ALA A 53 -7.72 2.78 -9.67
N GLY A 54 -7.95 1.47 -9.86
CA GLY A 54 -7.90 0.49 -8.77
C GLY A 54 -6.51 0.38 -8.12
N TRP A 55 -5.44 0.59 -8.88
CA TRP A 55 -4.08 0.72 -8.35
C TRP A 55 -3.98 1.87 -7.34
N ARG A 56 -4.49 3.04 -7.71
CA ARG A 56 -4.41 4.25 -6.88
C ARG A 56 -5.34 4.18 -5.67
N PHE A 57 -6.59 3.78 -5.86
CA PHE A 57 -7.62 3.87 -4.83
C PHE A 57 -7.82 2.58 -4.04
N GLY A 58 -7.27 1.45 -4.50
CA GLY A 58 -7.24 0.20 -3.75
C GLY A 58 -5.83 -0.13 -3.25
N VAL A 59 -4.88 -0.36 -4.16
CA VAL A 59 -3.56 -0.88 -3.77
C VAL A 59 -2.74 0.14 -2.98
N LEU A 60 -2.63 1.39 -3.45
CA LEU A 60 -1.92 2.43 -2.69
C LEU A 60 -2.68 2.80 -1.41
N GLN A 61 -4.02 2.79 -1.43
CA GLN A 61 -4.81 2.99 -0.23
C GLN A 61 -4.55 1.91 0.84
N ALA A 62 -4.41 0.63 0.44
CA ALA A 62 -4.02 -0.42 1.38
C ALA A 62 -2.61 -0.23 1.96
N LEU A 63 -1.70 0.34 1.18
CA LEU A 63 -0.36 0.74 1.66
C LEU A 63 -0.45 1.89 2.68
N ASP A 64 -1.31 2.88 2.43
CA ASP A 64 -1.59 3.97 3.37
C ASP A 64 -2.22 3.46 4.67
N ASP A 65 -3.20 2.57 4.56
CA ASP A 65 -3.87 1.95 5.69
C ASP A 65 -2.89 1.12 6.53
N TYR A 66 -2.01 0.37 5.87
CA TYR A 66 -0.91 -0.35 6.53
C TYR A 66 0.03 0.62 7.25
N THR A 67 0.50 1.65 6.57
CA THR A 67 1.46 2.63 7.13
C THR A 67 0.86 3.34 8.33
N SER A 68 -0.37 3.82 8.21
CA SER A 68 -1.15 4.46 9.28
C SER A 68 -1.35 3.51 10.45
N THR A 69 -1.63 2.23 10.19
CA THR A 69 -1.81 1.22 11.24
C THR A 69 -0.50 0.89 11.96
N CYS A 70 0.61 0.79 11.23
CA CYS A 70 1.96 0.65 11.81
C CYS A 70 2.32 1.81 12.72
N LEU A 71 2.03 3.05 12.31
CA LEU A 71 2.26 4.24 13.13
C LEU A 71 1.46 4.20 14.44
N ARG A 72 0.25 3.61 14.43
CA ARG A 72 -0.60 3.48 15.62
C ARG A 72 -0.21 2.33 16.53
N GLY A 73 0.24 1.19 15.99
CA GLY A 73 0.32 -0.06 16.76
C GLY A 73 1.53 -0.96 16.49
N GLY A 74 2.48 -0.54 15.66
CA GLY A 74 3.60 -1.37 15.23
C GLY A 74 3.26 -2.31 14.07
N THR A 75 4.27 -3.03 13.59
CA THR A 75 4.16 -3.90 12.41
C THR A 75 3.28 -5.11 12.67
N GLU A 76 3.15 -5.57 13.91
CA GLU A 76 2.23 -6.65 14.29
C GLU A 76 0.76 -6.26 14.13
N LEU A 77 0.42 -4.99 14.37
CA LEU A 77 -0.91 -4.47 14.07
C LEU A 77 -1.06 -4.19 12.57
N GLY A 78 -0.02 -3.66 11.91
CA GLY A 78 -0.02 -3.43 10.46
C GLY A 78 -0.25 -4.71 9.66
N ALA A 79 0.38 -5.82 10.03
CA ALA A 79 0.22 -7.12 9.37
C ALA A 79 -1.25 -7.59 9.33
N GLN A 80 -2.07 -7.19 10.31
CA GLN A 80 -3.49 -7.55 10.36
C GLN A 80 -4.33 -6.92 9.25
N VAL A 81 -3.83 -5.88 8.56
CA VAL A 81 -4.45 -5.31 7.36
C VAL A 81 -4.59 -6.37 6.26
N PHE A 82 -3.68 -7.36 6.22
CA PHE A 82 -3.58 -8.37 5.17
C PHE A 82 -3.97 -9.79 5.64
N THR A 83 -4.57 -9.95 6.83
CA THR A 83 -4.91 -11.29 7.37
C THR A 83 -5.87 -12.04 6.46
N GLU A 84 -6.99 -11.40 6.12
CA GLU A 84 -8.04 -12.03 5.32
C GLU A 84 -7.74 -11.90 3.81
N PRO A 85 -7.94 -12.96 3.02
CA PRO A 85 -7.78 -12.91 1.59
C PRO A 85 -8.86 -12.01 0.96
N PRO A 86 -8.49 -11.01 0.15
CA PRO A 86 -9.48 -10.23 -0.60
C PRO A 86 -10.24 -11.08 -1.62
N ALA A 87 -11.52 -10.79 -1.86
CA ALA A 87 -12.25 -11.38 -2.97
C ALA A 87 -11.63 -10.95 -4.33
N PRO A 88 -11.82 -11.72 -5.42
CA PRO A 88 -11.35 -11.31 -6.74
C PRO A 88 -11.92 -9.95 -7.15
N THR A 89 -11.04 -9.06 -7.61
CA THR A 89 -11.41 -7.69 -8.01
C THR A 89 -12.05 -7.62 -9.40
N GLY A 90 -11.96 -8.70 -10.18
CA GLY A 90 -12.27 -8.70 -11.60
C GLY A 90 -11.10 -8.28 -12.50
N SER A 91 -9.98 -7.83 -11.93
CA SER A 91 -8.72 -7.54 -12.64
C SER A 91 -7.57 -8.35 -12.04
N VAL A 92 -7.00 -9.23 -12.86
CA VAL A 92 -5.84 -10.05 -12.46
C VAL A 92 -4.65 -9.20 -12.04
N GLU A 93 -4.48 -8.02 -12.64
CA GLU A 93 -3.46 -7.04 -12.29
C GLU A 93 -3.59 -6.55 -10.86
N LEU A 94 -4.80 -6.17 -10.44
CA LEU A 94 -5.08 -5.69 -9.08
C LEU A 94 -4.97 -6.82 -8.06
N ASP A 95 -5.51 -8.00 -8.38
CA ASP A 95 -5.41 -9.17 -7.52
C ASP A 95 -3.96 -9.61 -7.29
N ALA A 96 -3.13 -9.55 -8.34
CA ALA A 96 -1.69 -9.78 -8.24
C ALA A 96 -0.98 -8.69 -7.44
N ALA A 97 -1.41 -7.43 -7.55
CA ALA A 97 -0.82 -6.32 -6.81
C ALA A 97 -1.08 -6.36 -5.31
N PHE A 98 -2.29 -6.73 -4.86
CA PHE A 98 -2.55 -6.92 -3.43
C PHE A 98 -1.68 -8.03 -2.84
N ALA A 99 -1.49 -9.14 -3.57
CA ALA A 99 -0.58 -10.22 -3.15
C ALA A 99 0.88 -9.76 -3.13
N ALA A 100 1.31 -9.00 -4.15
CA ALA A 100 2.66 -8.45 -4.22
C ALA A 100 2.93 -7.45 -3.07
N LEU A 101 1.95 -6.62 -2.72
CA LEU A 101 2.05 -5.64 -1.65
C LEU A 101 2.20 -6.31 -0.29
N ALA A 102 1.37 -7.32 0.00
CA ALA A 102 1.46 -8.09 1.25
C ALA A 102 2.82 -8.79 1.40
N ASP A 103 3.30 -9.46 0.35
CA ASP A 103 4.62 -10.13 0.30
C ASP A 103 5.76 -9.12 0.49
N TYR A 104 5.72 -7.99 -0.22
CA TYR A 104 6.71 -6.93 -0.10
C TYR A 104 6.79 -6.35 1.31
N LEU A 105 5.64 -6.03 1.93
CA LEU A 105 5.59 -5.45 3.27
C LEU A 105 6.00 -6.45 4.34
N ALA A 106 5.64 -7.73 4.19
CA ALA A 106 6.07 -8.81 5.08
C ALA A 106 7.59 -8.97 5.08
N GLU A 107 8.20 -9.00 3.89
CA GLU A 107 9.66 -9.05 3.75
C GLU A 107 10.34 -7.80 4.31
N ARG A 108 9.82 -6.61 4.00
CA ARG A 108 10.39 -5.33 4.42
C ARG A 108 10.36 -5.13 5.93
N ASP A 109 9.24 -5.48 6.57
CA ASP A 109 8.96 -5.14 7.97
C ASP A 109 9.06 -6.34 8.92
N GLY A 110 9.45 -7.51 8.40
CA GLY A 110 9.85 -8.68 9.20
C GLY A 110 8.71 -9.46 9.83
N TRP A 111 7.54 -9.51 9.20
CA TRP A 111 6.38 -10.29 9.67
C TRP A 111 6.04 -11.44 8.71
N ALA A 112 5.27 -12.42 9.20
CA ALA A 112 4.94 -13.62 8.43
C ALA A 112 3.88 -13.32 7.35
N ALA A 113 4.27 -13.45 6.08
CA ALA A 113 3.37 -13.19 4.97
C ALA A 113 2.17 -14.17 4.97
N PRO A 114 0.95 -13.72 4.59
CA PRO A 114 -0.24 -14.54 4.69
C PRO A 114 -0.30 -15.56 3.54
N LEU A 115 -0.83 -16.76 3.80
CA LEU A 115 -0.77 -17.87 2.84
C LEU A 115 -1.40 -17.57 1.47
N TRP A 116 -2.44 -16.72 1.44
CA TRP A 116 -3.18 -16.40 0.22
C TRP A 116 -2.35 -15.65 -0.84
N ILE A 117 -1.20 -15.07 -0.48
CA ILE A 117 -0.29 -14.44 -1.47
C ILE A 117 0.29 -15.47 -2.46
N HIS A 118 0.25 -16.75 -2.11
CA HIS A 118 0.77 -17.86 -2.91
C HIS A 118 -0.26 -18.42 -3.90
N ASP A 119 -1.47 -17.87 -3.91
CA ASP A 119 -2.50 -18.23 -4.87
C ASP A 119 -2.01 -17.98 -6.31
N ALA A 120 -1.84 -19.06 -7.07
CA ALA A 120 -1.23 -19.01 -8.39
C ALA A 120 -2.01 -18.14 -9.40
N TRP A 121 -3.30 -17.89 -9.18
CA TRP A 121 -4.13 -17.06 -10.04
C TRP A 121 -3.90 -15.55 -9.84
N ARG A 122 -3.24 -15.14 -8.73
CA ARG A 122 -2.85 -13.75 -8.46
C ARG A 122 -1.51 -13.42 -9.13
N THR A 123 -1.40 -13.69 -10.43
CA THR A 123 -0.21 -13.46 -11.24
C THR A 123 -0.60 -12.97 -12.64
N VAL A 124 0.16 -12.03 -13.20
CA VAL A 124 -0.12 -11.45 -14.52
C VAL A 124 0.58 -12.22 -15.67
N LYS A 125 1.31 -13.30 -15.36
CA LYS A 125 2.09 -14.07 -16.35
C LYS A 125 1.17 -14.79 -17.36
N PRO A 126 1.53 -14.85 -18.66
CA PRO A 126 2.80 -14.40 -19.26
C PRO A 126 2.85 -12.90 -19.59
N GLY A 127 1.81 -12.13 -19.26
CA GLY A 127 1.76 -10.69 -19.45
C GLY A 127 2.71 -9.92 -18.53
N GLN A 128 2.82 -8.62 -18.81
CA GLN A 128 3.55 -7.66 -17.99
C GLN A 128 2.64 -6.47 -17.73
N TRP A 129 2.53 -6.08 -16.46
CA TRP A 129 1.76 -4.91 -16.09
C TRP A 129 2.63 -3.82 -15.49
N TRP A 130 2.43 -2.59 -15.97
CA TRP A 130 3.15 -1.39 -15.55
C TRP A 130 2.25 -0.58 -14.64
N ALA A 131 2.21 -0.93 -13.35
CA ALA A 131 1.29 -0.43 -12.32
C ALA A 131 1.39 1.09 -12.13
N SER A 132 0.75 1.83 -13.04
CA SER A 132 0.92 3.28 -13.22
C SER A 132 2.35 3.73 -13.51
N THR A 133 3.19 2.92 -14.17
CA THR A 133 4.57 3.30 -14.55
C THR A 133 4.63 3.87 -15.97
N PRO A 134 4.85 5.19 -16.15
CA PRO A 134 5.07 5.80 -17.46
C PRO A 134 6.22 5.16 -18.22
N ASN A 135 6.15 5.19 -19.56
CA ASN A 135 7.17 4.60 -20.43
C ASN A 135 8.60 5.06 -20.07
N ILE A 136 8.76 6.36 -19.80
CA ILE A 136 10.04 6.99 -19.43
C ILE A 136 10.71 6.39 -18.18
N TYR A 137 9.94 5.73 -17.31
CA TYR A 137 10.44 5.14 -16.06
C TYR A 137 10.51 3.61 -16.10
N ARG A 138 10.20 2.98 -17.24
CA ARG A 138 10.18 1.50 -17.34
C ARG A 138 11.56 0.89 -17.13
N GLN A 139 12.61 1.53 -17.63
CA GLN A 139 13.98 1.04 -17.43
C GLN A 139 14.35 1.03 -15.94
N ILE A 140 13.99 2.10 -15.23
CA ILE A 140 14.18 2.20 -13.77
C ILE A 140 13.35 1.13 -13.06
N ALA A 141 12.09 0.93 -13.45
CA ALA A 141 11.24 -0.10 -12.87
C ALA A 141 11.80 -1.51 -13.09
N LEU A 142 12.41 -1.82 -14.24
CA LEU A 142 13.06 -3.12 -14.48
C LEU A 142 14.20 -3.39 -13.49
N GLU A 143 14.91 -2.35 -13.07
CA GLU A 143 16.05 -2.44 -12.15
C GLU A 143 15.60 -2.45 -10.68
N GLU A 144 14.62 -1.61 -10.33
CA GLU A 144 14.26 -1.33 -8.93
C GLU A 144 13.03 -2.08 -8.41
N SER A 145 12.15 -2.61 -9.28
CA SER A 145 10.88 -3.23 -8.87
C SER A 145 11.12 -4.26 -7.78
N PRO A 146 10.43 -4.24 -6.63
CA PRO A 146 10.65 -5.23 -5.59
C PRO A 146 10.38 -6.66 -6.08
N ARG A 147 11.11 -7.64 -5.52
CA ARG A 147 11.00 -9.06 -5.89
C ARG A 147 9.54 -9.54 -5.92
N ALA A 148 8.78 -9.24 -4.86
CA ALA A 148 7.38 -9.62 -4.73
C ALA A 148 6.48 -9.18 -5.91
N PHE A 149 6.76 -8.01 -6.50
CA PHE A 149 6.05 -7.50 -7.67
C PHE A 149 6.56 -8.15 -8.96
N ARG A 150 7.88 -8.24 -9.14
CA ARG A 150 8.49 -8.86 -10.34
C ARG A 150 8.08 -10.33 -10.52
N ASP A 151 8.08 -11.09 -9.42
CA ASP A 151 7.70 -12.51 -9.43
C ASP A 151 6.26 -12.72 -9.92
N ARG A 152 5.41 -11.69 -9.83
CA ARG A 152 4.01 -11.68 -10.27
C ARG A 152 3.78 -11.00 -11.63
N GLY A 153 4.83 -10.54 -12.31
CA GLY A 153 4.73 -9.87 -13.61
C GLY A 153 4.37 -8.39 -13.53
N ILE A 154 4.56 -7.76 -12.35
CA ILE A 154 4.25 -6.35 -12.10
C ILE A 154 5.56 -5.57 -12.03
N TRP A 155 5.61 -4.46 -12.77
CA TRP A 155 6.75 -3.58 -12.83
C TRP A 155 6.38 -2.19 -12.32
N ILE A 156 7.14 -1.71 -11.33
CA ILE A 156 6.93 -0.44 -10.64
C ILE A 156 8.26 0.11 -10.11
N THR A 157 8.39 1.43 -10.05
CA THR A 157 9.52 2.07 -9.38
C THR A 157 9.30 2.13 -7.86
N LEU A 158 10.37 2.20 -7.07
CA LEU A 158 10.22 2.42 -5.62
C LEU A 158 9.50 3.75 -5.31
N SER A 159 9.75 4.77 -6.13
CA SER A 159 9.04 6.05 -6.05
C SER A 159 7.54 5.95 -6.35
N GLY A 160 7.12 4.96 -7.14
CA GLY A 160 5.71 4.68 -7.41
C GLY A 160 4.98 4.08 -6.20
N LEU A 161 5.70 3.35 -5.34
CA LEU A 161 5.19 2.85 -4.06
C LEU A 161 5.26 3.93 -2.96
N ALA A 162 6.26 4.81 -2.99
CA ALA A 162 6.45 5.85 -1.99
C ALA A 162 5.50 7.07 -2.10
N ARG A 163 4.58 7.06 -3.08
CA ARG A 163 3.60 8.13 -3.31
C ARG A 163 2.22 7.86 -2.68
N ALA A 164 2.15 6.88 -1.80
CA ALA A 164 1.04 6.72 -0.87
C ALA A 164 1.17 7.81 0.21
#